data_AF-A0A8A3WT30-F1
#
_entry.id   AF-A0A8A3WT30-F1
#
_cell.length_a   1.000
_cell.length_b   1.000
_cell.length_c   1.000
_cell.angle_alpha   90.00
_cell.angle_beta   90.00
_cell.angle_gamma   90.00
#
_symmetry.space_group_name_H-M   'P 1'
#
loop_
_entity.id
_entity.type
_entity.pdbx_description
1 polymer ?
#
loop_
_entity_poly.entity_id
_entity_poly.type
_entity_poly.pdbx_seq_one_letter_code
_entity_poly.pdbx_strand_id
1 'polypeptide(L)'
;MKQIKSAEEISDIAFGFMASKALFVALHCKLFSMLSRNTLTSKELAILVKAPENRISTLCTALTSIGILIRENERYRNSPGAEKFLVEGSKYDFGDYLRLQIDRQMYGFMQQLEGVMTNNIHEDCIDSYG
;
A
#
# COMPACT_ATOMS: atom_id res chain seq x y z
N MET A 1 3.52 -14.28 -19.94
CA MET A 1 2.52 -13.37 -19.30
C MET A 1 1.23 -13.47 -20.10
N LYS A 2 0.06 -13.35 -19.43
CA LYS A 2 -1.24 -13.34 -20.11
C LYS A 2 -1.35 -12.06 -20.95
N GLN A 3 -1.81 -12.15 -22.20
CA GLN A 3 -2.11 -10.97 -23.01
C GLN A 3 -3.42 -10.32 -22.52
N ILE A 4 -3.44 -8.99 -22.53
CA ILE A 4 -4.61 -8.18 -22.19
C ILE A 4 -5.66 -8.29 -23.29
N LYS A 5 -6.92 -8.45 -22.92
CA LYS A 5 -8.07 -8.71 -23.81
C LYS A 5 -9.26 -7.79 -23.59
N SER A 6 -9.30 -7.01 -22.49
CA SER A 6 -10.44 -6.14 -22.18
C SER A 6 -10.01 -4.76 -21.64
N ALA A 7 -10.94 -3.79 -21.69
CA ALA A 7 -10.76 -2.47 -21.10
C ALA A 7 -10.69 -2.52 -19.56
N GLU A 8 -11.33 -3.50 -18.95
CA GLU A 8 -11.26 -3.77 -17.51
C GLU A 8 -9.82 -4.12 -17.10
N GLU A 9 -9.17 -5.03 -17.83
CA GLU A 9 -7.76 -5.40 -17.58
C GLU A 9 -6.79 -4.22 -17.80
N ILE A 10 -7.11 -3.28 -18.72
CA ILE A 10 -6.35 -2.02 -18.87
C ILE A 10 -6.58 -1.10 -17.67
N SER A 11 -7.82 -1.00 -17.21
CA SER A 11 -8.20 -0.17 -16.07
C SER A 11 -7.53 -0.67 -14.79
N ASP A 12 -7.44 -1.98 -14.59
CA ASP A 12 -6.72 -2.58 -13.46
C ASP A 12 -5.25 -2.16 -13.42
N ILE A 13 -4.60 -2.07 -14.58
CA ILE A 13 -3.22 -1.57 -14.69
C ILE A 13 -3.18 -0.07 -14.36
N ALA A 14 -4.06 0.72 -14.98
CA ALA A 14 -4.09 2.17 -14.79
C ALA A 14 -4.40 2.58 -13.35
N PHE A 15 -5.17 1.78 -12.61
CA PHE A 15 -5.58 2.05 -11.24
C PHE A 15 -4.77 1.29 -10.18
N GLY A 16 -3.92 0.34 -10.58
CA GLY A 16 -3.10 -0.47 -9.67
C GLY A 16 -2.13 0.34 -8.79
N PHE A 17 -1.75 1.54 -9.22
CA PHE A 17 -0.93 2.46 -8.42
C PHE A 17 -1.63 2.88 -7.12
N MET A 18 -2.96 3.02 -7.12
CA MET A 18 -3.75 3.38 -5.94
C MET A 18 -3.73 2.26 -4.88
N ALA A 19 -3.83 1.01 -5.33
CA ALA A 19 -3.71 -0.15 -4.46
C ALA A 19 -2.32 -0.22 -3.79
N SER A 20 -1.28 0.09 -4.57
CA SER A 20 0.10 0.16 -4.06
C SER A 20 0.25 1.25 -3.00
N LYS A 21 -0.29 2.47 -3.23
CA LYS A 21 -0.23 3.54 -2.24
C LYS A 21 -1.00 3.20 -0.95
N ALA A 22 -2.16 2.55 -1.05
CA ALA A 22 -2.91 2.10 0.14
C ALA A 22 -2.08 1.13 0.99
N LEU A 23 -1.42 0.15 0.34
CA LEU A 23 -0.50 -0.78 1.01
C LEU A 23 0.65 -0.02 1.72
N PHE A 24 1.29 0.93 1.05
CA PHE A 24 2.40 1.68 1.63
C PHE A 24 1.97 2.53 2.83
N VAL A 25 0.82 3.21 2.75
CA VAL A 25 0.26 3.97 3.87
C VAL A 25 0.00 3.05 5.08
N ALA A 26 -0.56 1.87 4.85
CA ALA A 26 -0.80 0.89 5.91
C ALA A 26 0.50 0.41 6.59
N LEU A 27 1.56 0.20 5.80
CA LEU A 27 2.90 -0.13 6.31
C LEU A 27 3.50 1.01 7.14
N HIS A 28 3.44 2.26 6.65
CA HIS A 28 3.94 3.43 7.37
C HIS A 28 3.21 3.64 8.71
N CYS A 29 1.92 3.34 8.76
CA CYS A 29 1.11 3.41 9.97
C CYS A 29 1.21 2.17 10.87
N LYS A 30 2.01 1.16 10.49
CA LYS A 30 2.15 -0.13 11.20
C LYS A 30 0.81 -0.86 11.42
N LEU A 31 -0.14 -0.67 10.50
CA LEU A 31 -1.52 -1.15 10.63
C LEU A 31 -1.58 -2.69 10.73
N PHE A 32 -0.80 -3.39 9.90
CA PHE A 32 -0.78 -4.86 9.91
C PHE A 32 -0.24 -5.42 11.23
N SER A 33 0.77 -4.78 11.82
CA SER A 33 1.30 -5.17 13.13
C SER A 33 0.29 -4.98 14.25
N MET A 34 -0.52 -3.91 14.20
CA MET A 34 -1.63 -3.71 15.16
C MET A 34 -2.71 -4.78 15.03
N LEU A 35 -2.99 -5.22 13.80
CA LEU A 35 -3.94 -6.29 13.50
C LEU A 35 -3.37 -7.70 13.71
N SER A 36 -2.07 -7.85 13.98
CA SER A 36 -1.50 -9.17 14.26
C SER A 36 -2.07 -9.71 15.57
N ARG A 37 -2.69 -10.89 15.49
CA ARG A 37 -3.40 -11.56 16.61
C ARG A 37 -4.55 -10.75 17.22
N ASN A 38 -5.00 -9.69 16.56
CA ASN A 38 -6.11 -8.85 16.99
C ASN A 38 -7.13 -8.70 15.85
N THR A 39 -8.39 -8.43 16.22
CA THR A 39 -9.43 -8.08 15.26
C THR A 39 -10.03 -6.74 15.70
N LEU A 40 -9.74 -5.66 14.98
CA LEU A 40 -10.01 -4.29 15.43
C LEU A 40 -11.04 -3.59 14.53
N THR A 41 -11.83 -2.69 15.12
CA THR A 41 -12.71 -1.76 14.41
C THR A 41 -11.94 -0.58 13.81
N SER A 42 -12.56 0.15 12.88
CA SER A 42 -12.03 1.44 12.38
C SER A 42 -11.73 2.41 13.52
N LYS A 43 -12.61 2.48 14.51
CA LYS A 43 -12.48 3.36 15.68
C LYS A 43 -11.30 2.99 16.56
N GLU A 44 -11.10 1.70 16.84
CA GLU A 44 -9.94 1.22 17.62
C GLU A 44 -8.63 1.51 16.86
N LEU A 45 -8.58 1.23 15.56
CA LEU A 45 -7.43 1.53 14.70
C LEU A 45 -7.14 3.04 14.63
N ALA A 46 -8.15 3.88 14.54
CA ALA A 46 -8.02 5.34 14.52
C ALA A 46 -7.31 5.89 15.76
N ILE A 47 -7.61 5.33 16.93
CA ILE A 47 -6.95 5.67 18.20
C ILE A 47 -5.47 5.26 18.16
N LEU A 48 -5.17 4.02 17.72
CA LEU A 48 -3.81 3.49 17.68
C LEU A 48 -2.92 4.22 16.67
N VAL A 49 -3.46 4.49 15.47
CA VAL A 49 -2.75 5.19 14.39
C VAL A 49 -2.71 6.71 14.62
N LYS A 50 -3.52 7.24 15.54
CA LYS A 50 -3.70 8.68 15.79
C LYS A 50 -4.14 9.43 14.53
N ALA A 51 -5.15 8.89 13.84
CA ALA A 51 -5.73 9.47 12.64
C ALA A 51 -7.27 9.53 12.76
N PRO A 52 -7.94 10.43 12.03
CA PRO A 52 -9.40 10.47 11.98
C PRO A 52 -10.01 9.13 11.53
N GLU A 53 -11.08 8.70 12.20
CA GLU A 53 -11.74 7.41 11.94
C GLU A 53 -12.21 7.26 10.50
N ASN A 54 -12.74 8.32 9.90
CA ASN A 54 -13.18 8.29 8.50
C ASN A 54 -12.02 7.95 7.54
N ARG A 55 -10.81 8.46 7.79
CA ARG A 55 -9.63 8.17 6.96
C ARG A 55 -9.16 6.73 7.13
N ILE A 56 -9.18 6.20 8.35
CA ILE A 56 -8.87 4.79 8.61
C ILE A 56 -9.90 3.88 7.97
N SER A 57 -11.19 4.22 8.07
CA SER A 57 -12.26 3.45 7.43
C SER A 57 -12.10 3.40 5.90
N THR A 58 -11.75 4.51 5.25
CA THR A 58 -11.44 4.55 3.81
C THR A 58 -10.24 3.67 3.47
N LEU A 59 -9.15 3.77 4.24
CA LEU A 59 -7.97 2.94 4.03
C LEU A 59 -8.27 1.44 4.20
N CYS A 60 -8.96 1.06 5.28
CA CYS A 60 -9.35 -0.32 5.52
C CYS A 60 -10.28 -0.85 4.42
N THR A 61 -11.22 -0.04 3.93
CA THR A 61 -12.08 -0.40 2.80
C THR A 61 -11.27 -0.71 1.55
N ALA A 62 -10.32 0.17 1.19
CA ALA A 62 -9.45 -0.07 0.04
C ALA A 62 -8.62 -1.35 0.21
N LEU A 63 -8.00 -1.56 1.38
CA LEU A 63 -7.21 -2.76 1.67
C LEU A 63 -8.03 -4.04 1.68
N THR A 64 -9.31 -3.98 2.08
CA THR A 64 -10.25 -5.10 1.97
C THR A 64 -10.59 -5.39 0.52
N SER A 65 -10.85 -4.37 -0.31
CA SER A 65 -11.12 -4.55 -1.75
C SER A 65 -9.94 -5.17 -2.50
N ILE A 66 -8.70 -4.92 -2.05
CA ILE A 66 -7.47 -5.52 -2.62
C ILE A 66 -7.23 -6.95 -2.08
N GLY A 67 -7.96 -7.38 -1.04
CA GLY A 67 -7.80 -8.70 -0.41
C GLY A 67 -6.67 -8.81 0.61
N ILE A 68 -6.11 -7.68 1.05
CA ILE A 68 -5.03 -7.63 2.06
C ILE A 68 -5.61 -7.69 3.48
N LEU A 69 -6.80 -7.12 3.67
CA LEU A 69 -7.57 -7.25 4.91
C LEU A 69 -8.83 -8.08 4.69
N ILE A 70 -9.24 -8.78 5.75
CA ILE A 70 -10.54 -9.45 5.83
C ILE A 70 -11.42 -8.61 6.77
N ARG A 71 -12.62 -8.26 6.32
CA ARG A 71 -13.64 -7.59 7.13
C ARG A 71 -14.70 -8.59 7.55
N GLU A 72 -14.95 -8.69 8.85
CA GLU A 72 -16.02 -9.49 9.45
C GLU A 72 -16.86 -8.55 10.33
N ASN A 73 -18.09 -8.24 9.88
CA ASN A 73 -18.92 -7.17 10.44
C ASN A 73 -18.18 -5.81 10.43
N GLU A 74 -18.04 -5.18 11.60
CA GLU A 74 -17.36 -3.89 11.77
C GLU A 74 -15.88 -4.05 12.19
N ARG A 75 -15.33 -5.27 12.10
CA ARG A 75 -13.94 -5.54 12.50
C ARG A 75 -13.11 -6.01 11.33
N TYR A 76 -11.82 -5.66 11.37
CA TYR A 76 -10.81 -5.99 10.39
C TYR A 76 -9.76 -6.91 11.01
N ARG A 77 -9.25 -7.84 10.20
CA ARG A 77 -8.07 -8.66 10.50
C ARG A 77 -7.20 -8.82 9.26
N ASN A 78 -5.94 -9.18 9.46
CA ASN A 78 -5.02 -9.47 8.35
C ASN A 78 -5.51 -10.67 7.54
N SER A 79 -5.32 -10.61 6.21
CA SER A 79 -5.33 -11.83 5.39
C SER A 79 -4.14 -12.72 5.75
N PRO A 80 -4.16 -14.03 5.41
CA PRO A 80 -3.02 -14.92 5.69
C PRO A 80 -1.71 -14.43 5.08
N GLY A 81 -1.76 -13.76 3.92
CA GLY A 81 -0.59 -13.15 3.29
C GLY A 81 -0.10 -11.93 4.08
N ALA A 82 -1.00 -11.02 4.45
CA ALA A 82 -0.64 -9.84 5.23
C ALA A 82 -0.02 -10.21 6.59
N GLU A 83 -0.62 -11.18 7.30
CA GLU A 83 -0.13 -11.64 8.61
C GLU A 83 1.28 -12.23 8.52
N LYS A 84 1.58 -12.96 7.44
CA LYS A 84 2.86 -13.65 7.28
C LYS A 84 4.00 -12.74 6.82
N PHE A 85 3.67 -11.70 6.05
CA PHE A 85 4.65 -10.98 5.24
C PHE A 85 4.72 -9.47 5.49
N LEU A 86 3.70 -8.88 6.12
CA LEU A 86 3.58 -7.44 6.33
C LEU A 86 3.56 -7.03 7.82
N VAL A 87 3.61 -8.02 8.72
CA VAL A 87 3.73 -7.79 10.16
C VAL A 87 5.21 -7.56 10.51
N GLU A 88 5.48 -6.42 11.13
CA GLU A 88 6.81 -5.99 11.52
C GLU A 88 7.50 -7.04 12.40
N GLY A 89 8.68 -7.50 11.98
CA GLY A 89 9.49 -8.47 12.72
C GLY A 89 9.01 -9.93 12.61
N SER A 90 8.01 -10.22 11.77
CA SER A 90 7.66 -11.60 11.44
C SER A 90 8.78 -12.28 10.64
N LYS A 91 8.85 -13.63 10.69
CA LYS A 91 9.93 -14.42 10.06
C LYS A 91 10.11 -14.12 8.55
N TYR A 92 9.04 -13.72 7.88
CA TYR A 92 9.03 -13.45 6.45
C TYR A 92 8.64 -11.99 6.14
N ASP A 93 8.79 -11.09 7.11
CA ASP A 93 8.50 -9.68 6.92
C ASP A 93 9.35 -9.10 5.78
N PHE A 94 8.69 -8.56 4.77
CA PHE A 94 9.32 -7.73 3.74
C PHE A 94 8.61 -6.37 3.58
N GLY A 95 7.75 -6.00 4.54
CA GLY A 95 7.07 -4.73 4.56
C GLY A 95 8.03 -3.54 4.63
N ASP A 96 9.15 -3.69 5.34
CA ASP A 96 10.21 -2.66 5.39
C ASP A 96 10.83 -2.39 4.02
N TYR A 97 11.09 -3.44 3.24
CA TYR A 97 11.57 -3.30 1.86
C TYR A 97 10.56 -2.53 0.99
N LEU A 98 9.27 -2.87 1.08
CA LEU A 98 8.22 -2.18 0.34
C LEU A 98 8.11 -0.70 0.72
N ARG A 99 8.12 -0.36 2.01
CA ARG A 99 7.92 1.03 2.44
C ARG A 99 9.16 1.91 2.31
N LEU A 100 10.37 1.33 2.40
CA LEU A 100 11.63 2.09 2.38
C LEU A 100 12.25 2.15 0.99
N GLN A 101 12.27 1.04 0.25
CA GLN A 101 12.91 1.00 -1.07
C GLN A 101 11.90 1.28 -2.18
N ILE A 102 10.77 0.57 -2.19
CA ILE A 102 9.79 0.72 -3.27
C ILE A 102 9.09 2.08 -3.19
N ASP A 103 8.46 2.41 -2.05
CA ASP A 103 7.67 3.65 -1.92
C ASP A 103 8.53 4.92 -1.92
N ARG A 104 9.63 4.97 -1.16
CA ARG A 104 10.41 6.21 -1.00
C ARG A 104 11.42 6.47 -2.12
N GLN A 105 11.98 5.42 -2.75
CA GLN A 105 13.00 5.59 -3.79
C GLN A 105 12.41 5.34 -5.18
N MET A 106 11.95 4.12 -5.43
CA MET A 106 11.55 3.73 -6.78
C MET A 106 10.28 4.44 -7.27
N TYR A 107 9.29 4.63 -6.39
CA TYR A 107 8.01 5.21 -6.78
C TYR A 107 8.12 6.69 -7.20
N GLY A 108 9.04 7.45 -6.59
CA GLY A 108 9.36 8.81 -7.00
C GLY A 108 9.99 8.86 -8.38
N PHE A 109 11.01 8.01 -8.61
CA PHE A 109 11.65 7.86 -9.90
C PHE A 109 10.65 7.45 -11.01
N MET A 110 9.74 6.53 -10.72
CA MET A 110 8.74 6.06 -11.68
C MET A 110 7.79 7.18 -12.17
N GLN A 111 7.54 8.21 -11.36
CA GLN A 111 6.73 9.36 -11.79
C GLN A 111 7.41 10.21 -12.86
N GLN A 112 8.73 10.09 -13.03
CA GLN A 112 9.51 10.87 -13.99
C GLN A 112 9.68 10.16 -15.34
N LEU A 113 9.18 8.92 -15.49
CA LEU A 113 9.41 8.10 -16.68
C LEU A 113 8.96 8.78 -17.98
N GLU A 114 7.87 9.55 -17.95
CA GLU A 114 7.42 10.31 -19.12
C GLU A 114 8.46 11.35 -19.56
N GLY A 115 9.02 12.11 -18.62
CA GLY A 115 10.07 13.10 -18.90
C GLY A 115 11.33 12.45 -19.45
N VAL A 116 11.72 11.29 -18.91
CA VAL A 116 12.86 10.51 -19.42
C VAL A 116 12.62 10.04 -20.86
N MET A 117 11.43 9.51 -21.14
CA MET A 117 11.09 8.99 -22.47
C MET A 117 10.91 10.09 -23.52
N THR A 118 10.43 11.25 -23.11
CA THR A 118 10.20 12.40 -24.00
C THR A 118 11.38 13.37 -24.08
N ASN A 119 12.48 13.06 -23.36
CA ASN A 119 13.66 13.92 -23.24
C ASN A 119 13.34 15.34 -22.72
N ASN A 120 12.33 15.44 -21.86
CA ASN A 120 11.86 16.69 -21.24
C ASN A 120 11.95 16.58 -19.71
N ILE A 121 13.17 16.31 -19.21
CA ILE A 121 13.45 16.21 -17.78
C ILE A 121 13.83 17.60 -17.27
N HIS A 122 13.15 18.10 -16.23
CA HIS A 122 13.59 19.29 -15.50
C HIS A 122 14.83 18.92 -14.66
N GLU A 123 15.89 19.75 -14.67
CA GLU A 123 17.19 19.43 -14.01
C GLU A 123 17.02 19.07 -12.52
N ASP A 124 16.01 19.62 -11.84
CA ASP A 124 15.70 19.35 -10.42
C ASP A 124 15.12 17.95 -10.14
N CYS A 125 14.79 17.16 -11.16
CA CYS A 125 14.17 15.84 -10.99
C CYS A 125 15.19 14.71 -10.74
N ILE A 126 16.49 14.93 -11.00
CA ILE A 126 17.51 13.87 -10.97
C ILE A 126 18.06 13.58 -9.55
N ASP A 127 17.69 14.39 -8.56
CA ASP A 127 18.18 14.24 -7.18
C ASP A 127 17.45 13.15 -6.39
N SER A 128 17.80 11.88 -6.63
CA SER A 128 17.57 10.82 -5.64
C SER A 128 18.64 9.71 -5.64
N TYR A 129 19.80 9.93 -6.28
CA TYR A 129 20.94 9.02 -6.18
C TYR A 129 22.17 9.62 -5.49
N GLY A 130 21.99 10.67 -4.68
CA GLY A 130 23.00 11.26 -3.79
C GLY A 130 22.85 10.79 -2.36
#